data_AF-A0A939SJJ5-F1
#
_entry.id   AF-A0A939SJJ5-F1
#
_cell.length_a   1.000
_cell.length_b   1.000
_cell.length_c   1.000
_cell.angle_alpha   90.00
_cell.angle_beta   90.00
_cell.angle_gamma   90.00
#
_symmetry.space_group_name_H-M   'P 1'
#
loop_
_entity.id
_entity.type
_entity.pdbx_description
1 polymer ?
#
loop_
_entity_poly.entity_id
_entity_poly.type
_entity_poly.pdbx_seq_one_letter_code
_entity_poly.pdbx_strand_id
1 'polypeptide(L)'
;MHVSIDAITSLFPEKVQLAIAVITHIMAIIALSIFGYLGYELSIIAEDKITPIIGVSYYYIDLSVPIGASIMVLFSSNIYWKT
;
A
#
# COMPACT_ATOMS: atom_id res chain seq x y z
N MET A 1 6.32 -4.45 -9.36
CA MET A 1 7.16 -5.60 -9.74
C MET A 1 6.75 -6.75 -8.84
N HIS A 2 5.81 -7.59 -9.27
CA HIS A 2 5.33 -8.74 -8.51
C HIS A 2 5.77 -10.02 -9.24
N VAL A 3 7.05 -10.34 -9.08
CA VAL A 3 7.76 -11.36 -9.87
C VAL A 3 7.12 -12.75 -9.78
N SER A 4 6.43 -13.06 -8.68
CA SER A 4 5.82 -14.38 -8.44
C SER A 4 4.50 -14.60 -9.20
N ILE A 5 3.66 -13.56 -9.33
CA ILE A 5 2.41 -13.63 -10.11
C ILE A 5 2.76 -13.58 -11.59
N ASP A 6 3.71 -12.72 -12.00
CA ASP A 6 4.13 -12.57 -13.39
C ASP A 6 4.66 -13.89 -13.99
N ALA A 7 5.39 -14.70 -13.21
CA ALA A 7 5.86 -16.01 -13.65
C ALA A 7 4.71 -17.01 -13.90
N ILE A 8 3.69 -17.03 -13.04
CA ILE A 8 2.56 -17.96 -13.15
C ILE A 8 1.56 -17.49 -14.22
N THR A 9 1.30 -16.18 -14.32
CA THR A 9 0.38 -15.61 -15.30
C THR A 9 0.93 -15.68 -16.71
N SER A 10 2.25 -15.66 -16.89
CA SER A 10 2.91 -15.78 -18.21
C SER A 10 2.57 -17.08 -18.97
N LEU A 11 2.14 -18.14 -18.26
CA LEU A 11 1.67 -19.40 -18.88
C LEU A 11 0.25 -19.33 -19.44
N PHE A 12 -0.53 -18.29 -19.09
CA PHE A 12 -1.93 -18.16 -19.51
C PHE A 12 -2.09 -17.25 -20.73
N PRO A 13 -3.18 -17.40 -21.51
CA PRO A 13 -3.47 -16.53 -22.66
C PRO A 13 -3.67 -15.06 -22.24
N GLU A 14 -3.34 -14.11 -23.12
CA GLU A 14 -3.30 -12.65 -22.85
C GLU A 14 -4.55 -12.10 -22.16
N LYS A 15 -5.75 -12.61 -22.50
CA LYS A 15 -7.01 -12.16 -21.89
C LYS A 15 -7.09 -12.47 -20.40
N VAL A 16 -6.54 -13.60 -19.98
CA VAL A 16 -6.52 -14.04 -18.58
C VAL A 16 -5.44 -13.30 -17.80
N GLN A 17 -4.29 -13.03 -18.43
CA GLN A 17 -3.24 -12.20 -17.83
C GLN A 17 -3.74 -10.80 -17.50
N LEU A 18 -4.47 -10.17 -18.43
CA LEU A 18 -5.06 -8.84 -18.21
C LEU A 18 -6.07 -8.86 -17.06
N ALA A 19 -6.95 -9.87 -17.01
CA ALA A 19 -7.92 -10.01 -15.92
C ALA A 19 -7.24 -10.16 -14.54
N ILE A 20 -6.20 -11.00 -14.45
CA ILE A 20 -5.45 -11.20 -13.20
C ILE A 20 -4.69 -9.93 -12.79
N ALA A 21 -4.09 -9.21 -13.75
CA ALA A 21 -3.42 -7.95 -13.49
C ALA A 21 -4.38 -6.89 -12.91
N VAL A 22 -5.58 -6.77 -13.50
CA VAL A 22 -6.61 -5.83 -12.99
C VAL A 22 -7.07 -6.22 -11.59
N ILE A 23 -7.35 -7.51 -11.34
CA ILE A 23 -7.78 -7.99 -10.01
C ILE A 23 -6.71 -7.74 -8.95
N THR A 24 -5.44 -8.03 -9.27
CA THR A 24 -4.33 -7.83 -8.34
C THR A 24 -4.10 -6.35 -8.03
N HIS A 25 -4.24 -5.47 -9.02
CA HIS A 25 -4.21 -4.01 -8.80
C HIS A 25 -5.34 -3.55 -7.89
N ILE A 26 -6.57 -4.02 -8.11
CA ILE A 26 -7.72 -3.68 -7.25
C ILE A 26 -7.47 -4.17 -5.81
N MET A 27 -7.02 -5.42 -5.63
CA MET A 27 -6.67 -5.96 -4.32
C MET A 27 -5.57 -5.15 -3.63
N ALA A 28 -4.54 -4.73 -4.37
CA ALA A 28 -3.45 -3.92 -3.82
C ALA A 28 -3.95 -2.55 -3.34
N ILE A 29 -4.83 -1.89 -4.10
CA ILE A 29 -5.44 -0.61 -3.69
C ILE A 29 -6.26 -0.80 -2.41
N ILE A 30 -7.11 -1.83 -2.36
CA ILE A 30 -7.93 -2.12 -1.16
C ILE A 30 -7.04 -2.38 0.05
N ALA A 31 -6.03 -3.22 -0.08
CA ALA A 31 -5.10 -3.53 1.00
C ALA A 31 -4.36 -2.28 1.48
N LEU A 32 -3.83 -1.47 0.56
CA LEU A 32 -3.14 -0.22 0.90
C LEU A 32 -4.06 0.78 1.60
N SER A 33 -5.31 0.91 1.16
CA SER A 33 -6.30 1.77 1.84
C SER A 33 -6.58 1.30 3.27
N ILE A 34 -6.70 -0.01 3.50
CA ILE A 34 -6.89 -0.57 4.85
C ILE A 34 -5.66 -0.31 5.72
N PHE A 35 -4.45 -0.56 5.20
CA PHE A 35 -3.21 -0.28 5.93
C PHE A 35 -3.03 1.21 6.22
N GLY A 36 -3.44 2.08 5.30
CA GLY A 36 -3.45 3.52 5.53
C GLY A 36 -4.38 3.92 6.67
N TYR A 37 -5.60 3.37 6.70
CA TYR A 37 -6.56 3.64 7.77
C TYR A 37 -6.07 3.11 9.13
N LEU A 38 -5.66 1.85 9.20
CA LEU A 38 -5.15 1.24 10.44
C LEU A 38 -3.88 1.93 10.92
N GLY A 39 -2.96 2.28 10.02
CA GLY A 39 -1.74 3.01 10.34
C GLY A 39 -2.04 4.40 10.92
N TYR A 40 -3.07 5.08 10.42
CA TYR A 40 -3.52 6.35 10.98
C TYR A 40 -4.10 6.18 12.39
N GLU A 41 -4.95 5.18 12.61
CA GLU A 41 -5.53 4.88 13.94
C GLU A 41 -4.43 4.53 14.96
N LEU A 42 -3.47 3.70 14.56
CA LEU A 42 -2.26 3.39 15.35
C LEU A 42 -1.46 4.63 15.71
N SER A 43 -1.29 5.56 14.76
CA SER A 43 -0.53 6.79 14.98
C SER A 43 -1.17 7.64 16.10
N ILE A 44 -2.49 7.80 16.07
CA ILE A 44 -3.24 8.56 17.09
C ILE A 44 -3.10 7.89 18.47
N ILE A 45 -3.25 6.57 18.54
CA ILE A 45 -3.13 5.82 19.80
C ILE A 45 -1.70 5.93 20.38
N ALA A 46 -0.70 6.11 19.53
CA ALA A 46 0.70 6.23 19.92
C ALA A 46 1.13 7.67 20.27
N GLU A 47 0.24 8.66 20.27
CA GLU A 47 0.56 10.07 20.52
C GLU A 47 1.19 10.31 21.89
N ASP A 48 0.63 9.67 22.93
CA ASP A 48 1.12 9.79 24.32
C ASP A 48 2.43 9.03 24.57
N LYS A 49 2.89 8.21 23.60
CA LYS A 49 4.15 7.49 23.71
C LYS A 49 5.27 8.38 23.21
N ILE A 50 6.12 8.82 24.11
CA ILE A 50 7.35 9.55 23.76
C ILE A 50 8.50 8.55 23.65
N THR A 51 9.25 8.65 22.57
CA THR A 51 10.47 7.86 22.37
C THR A 51 11.52 8.20 23.43
N PRO A 52 12.11 7.19 24.11
CA PRO A 52 13.02 7.43 25.24
C PRO A 52 14.38 8.02 24.83
N ILE A 53 14.75 7.94 23.55
CA ILE A 53 16.07 8.34 23.05
C ILE A 53 16.05 9.77 22.46
N ILE A 54 15.05 10.07 21.63
CA ILE A 54 14.98 11.32 20.86
C ILE A 54 13.91 12.29 21.39
N GLY A 55 13.05 11.86 22.33
CA GLY A 55 12.02 12.72 22.93
C GLY A 55 10.87 13.11 21.99
N VAL A 56 10.76 12.43 20.84
CA VAL A 56 9.70 12.67 19.84
C VAL A 56 8.54 11.71 20.08
N SER A 57 7.31 12.17 19.88
CA SER A 57 6.13 11.31 19.94
C SER A 57 6.17 10.24 18.85
N TYR A 58 5.79 9.01 19.20
CA TYR A 58 5.62 7.91 18.24
C TYR A 58 4.59 8.23 17.15
N TYR A 59 3.68 9.18 17.39
CA TYR A 59 2.75 9.70 16.40
C TYR A 59 3.43 10.03 15.06
N TYR A 60 4.53 10.78 15.08
CA TYR A 60 5.21 11.20 13.84
C TYR A 60 5.89 10.05 13.11
N ILE A 61 6.33 9.05 13.85
CA ILE A 61 6.98 7.86 13.29
C ILE A 61 5.92 7.02 12.58
N ASP A 62 4.82 6.75 13.29
CA ASP A 62 3.73 5.91 12.79
C ASP A 62 2.97 6.59 11.64
N LEU A 63 2.94 7.93 11.59
CA LEU A 63 2.37 8.71 10.47
C LEU A 63 3.05 8.41 9.12
N SER A 64 4.27 7.90 9.14
CA SER A 64 4.98 7.48 7.92
C SER A 64 4.22 6.39 7.17
N VAL A 65 3.47 5.54 7.89
CA VAL A 65 2.68 4.43 7.33
C VAL A 65 1.49 4.93 6.49
N PRO A 66 0.55 5.75 7.02
CA PRO A 66 -0.55 6.28 6.22
C PRO A 66 -0.07 7.19 5.08
N ILE A 67 1.02 7.94 5.27
CA ILE A 67 1.61 8.77 4.21
C ILE A 67 2.14 7.90 3.07
N GLY A 68 2.94 6.88 3.40
CA GLY A 68 3.48 5.94 2.41
C GLY A 68 2.38 5.18 1.67
N ALA A 69 1.38 4.68 2.40
CA ALA A 69 0.23 4.00 1.82
C ALA A 69 -0.54 4.92 0.85
N SER A 70 -0.78 6.18 1.22
CA SER A 70 -1.48 7.15 0.38
C SER A 70 -0.72 7.43 -0.92
N ILE A 71 0.60 7.61 -0.85
CA ILE A 71 1.46 7.82 -2.03
C ILE A 71 1.42 6.58 -2.94
N MET A 72 1.48 5.37 -2.37
CA MET A 72 1.43 4.12 -3.14
C MET A 72 0.07 3.93 -3.82
N VAL A 73 -1.04 4.30 -3.19
CA VAL A 73 -2.38 4.28 -3.82
C VAL A 73 -2.44 5.24 -5.01
N LEU A 74 -1.93 6.47 -4.86
CA LEU A 74 -1.87 7.44 -5.95
C LEU A 74 -1.02 6.93 -7.12
N PHE A 75 0.13 6.33 -6.84
CA PHE A 75 1.00 5.74 -7.85
C PHE A 75 0.33 4.56 -8.57
N SER A 76 -0.29 3.64 -7.82
CA SER A 76 -0.99 2.48 -8.39
C SER A 76 -2.20 2.90 -9.23
N SER A 77 -2.85 4.01 -8.88
CA SER A 77 -3.96 4.59 -9.65
C SER A 77 -3.47 5.26 -10.94
N ASN A 78 -2.27 5.86 -10.94
CA ASN A 78 -1.71 6.52 -12.13
C ASN A 78 -1.33 5.53 -13.24
N ILE A 79 -1.05 4.27 -12.91
CA ILE A 79 -0.82 3.19 -13.88
C ILE A 79 -2.00 2.98 -14.85
N TYR A 80 -3.23 3.23 -14.41
CA TYR A 80 -4.42 3.18 -15.27
C TYR A 80 -4.41 4.22 -16.39
N TRP A 81 -3.65 5.31 -16.24
CA TRP A 81 -3.59 6.38 -17.24
C TRP A 81 -2.55 6.13 -18.35
N LYS A 82 -1.65 5.16 -18.13
CA LYS A 82 -0.54 4.86 -19.04
C LYS A 82 -0.71 3.56 -19.81
N THR A 83 -1.83 2.85 -19.61
CA THR A 83 -2.26 1.66 -20.36
C THR A 83 -3.31 2.07 -21.37
#